data_AF-A0A0G1UYS6-F1
#
_entry.id   AF-A0A0G1UYS6-F1
#
_cell.length_a   1.000
_cell.length_b   1.000
_cell.length_c   1.000
_cell.angle_alpha   90.00
_cell.angle_beta   90.00
_cell.angle_gamma   90.00
#
_symmetry.space_group_name_H-M   'P 1'
#
loop_
_entity.id
_entity.type
_entity.pdbx_description
1 polymer ?
#
loop_
_entity_poly.entity_id
_entity_poly.type
_entity_poly.pdbx_seq_one_letter_code
_entity_poly.pdbx_strand_id
1 'polypeptide(L)'
;MLLAFVLACELPEDPQPAAAPNFSHAGANGFDEFGYNYRARVFVGPADGVDRNLDGTVWGDPTYGNDHLKMSWSRAWDEARFHGANWNCDAWTDNQWNGQVPDGSGETWHYRIVWVGPSPTTSPCWRDGGYPIWGEFEVIMSHGTVANEHFWDAHAVPTGFGGPN
;
A
#
# COMPACT_ATOMS: atom_id res chain seq x y z
N MET A 1 12.47 -3.98 10.04
CA MET A 1 12.21 -3.87 8.59
C MET A 1 10.72 -3.82 8.28
N LEU A 2 9.89 -4.68 8.89
CA LEU A 2 8.43 -4.69 8.78
C LEU A 2 7.70 -3.36 9.11
N LEU A 3 8.30 -2.50 9.94
CA LEU A 3 7.67 -1.25 10.41
C LEU A 3 7.72 -0.08 9.41
N ALA A 4 8.60 -0.12 8.40
CA ALA A 4 8.75 1.00 7.47
C ALA A 4 7.61 1.05 6.44
N PHE A 5 7.18 -0.11 5.93
CA PHE A 5 6.06 -0.23 4.99
C PHE A 5 4.71 0.20 5.58
N VAL A 6 4.60 0.04 6.89
CA VAL A 6 3.44 0.49 7.65
C VAL A 6 3.52 2.01 7.80
N LEU A 7 4.65 2.71 7.90
CA LEU A 7 4.64 4.16 8.19
C LEU A 7 4.13 5.13 7.08
N ALA A 8 3.54 4.64 5.99
CA ALA A 8 3.14 5.40 4.80
C ALA A 8 1.98 6.43 4.96
N CYS A 9 1.51 6.71 6.18
CA CYS A 9 0.36 7.60 6.42
C CYS A 9 0.68 8.91 7.17
N GLU A 10 1.91 9.14 7.60
CA GLU A 10 2.34 10.39 8.25
C GLU A 10 3.38 11.12 7.38
N LEU A 11 2.92 12.00 6.48
CA LEU A 11 3.80 12.93 5.73
C LEU A 11 4.44 13.95 6.68
N PRO A 12 5.66 14.45 6.39
CA PRO A 12 5.70 15.82 5.83
C PRO A 12 6.82 16.14 4.81
N GLU A 13 6.47 17.08 3.91
CA GLU A 13 7.20 18.13 3.18
C GLU A 13 8.37 17.84 2.19
N ASP A 14 8.21 18.42 0.98
CA ASP A 14 9.11 18.56 -0.19
C ASP A 14 10.59 18.85 0.14
N PRO A 15 11.58 18.31 -0.65
CA PRO A 15 12.10 19.13 -1.76
C PRO A 15 12.75 18.44 -3.00
N GLN A 16 12.53 19.11 -4.14
CA GLN A 16 13.38 19.32 -5.35
C GLN A 16 13.73 18.15 -6.32
N PRO A 17 13.68 18.41 -7.65
CA PRO A 17 13.62 17.36 -8.66
C PRO A 17 15.01 16.84 -9.05
N ALA A 18 15.22 15.53 -8.88
CA ALA A 18 16.21 14.77 -9.64
C ALA A 18 15.62 14.39 -11.02
N ALA A 19 16.49 14.11 -12.00
CA ALA A 19 16.08 13.79 -13.36
C ALA A 19 15.21 12.52 -13.38
N ALA A 20 13.92 12.70 -13.66
CA ALA A 20 12.91 11.64 -13.61
C ALA A 20 13.26 10.47 -14.55
N PRO A 21 13.20 9.22 -14.07
CA PRO A 21 13.13 8.06 -14.94
C PRO A 21 11.89 8.17 -15.83
N ASN A 22 12.01 7.75 -17.09
CA ASN A 22 10.93 7.85 -18.06
C ASN A 22 9.97 6.67 -17.89
N PHE A 23 9.01 6.81 -16.96
CA PHE A 23 7.95 5.82 -16.75
C PHE A 23 6.90 5.96 -17.85
N SER A 24 6.91 5.02 -18.79
CA SER A 24 6.16 5.04 -20.06
C SER A 24 4.62 4.98 -19.95
N HIS A 25 4.02 5.33 -18.81
CA HIS A 25 2.58 5.28 -18.57
C HIS A 25 1.96 6.63 -18.19
N ALA A 26 2.75 7.69 -18.00
CA ALA A 26 2.23 9.03 -17.74
C ALA A 26 1.24 9.44 -18.85
N GLY A 27 -0.05 9.61 -18.50
CA GLY A 27 -1.11 10.00 -19.42
C GLY A 27 -1.72 8.88 -20.27
N ALA A 28 -1.20 7.65 -20.21
CA ALA A 28 -1.80 6.49 -20.88
C ALA A 28 -2.87 5.85 -19.97
N ASN A 29 -4.10 5.66 -20.49
CA ASN A 29 -5.18 4.93 -19.81
C ASN A 29 -5.58 5.46 -18.40
N GLY A 30 -5.27 6.71 -18.07
CA GLY A 30 -5.64 7.34 -16.80
C GLY A 30 -4.63 7.19 -15.66
N PHE A 31 -3.40 6.73 -15.95
CA PHE A 31 -2.29 6.74 -15.01
C PHE A 31 -1.56 8.10 -15.03
N ASP A 32 -1.14 8.59 -13.85
CA ASP A 32 -0.22 9.73 -13.71
C ASP A 32 1.25 9.30 -13.88
N GLU A 33 2.19 10.25 -13.82
CA GLU A 33 3.62 9.96 -13.94
C GLU A 33 4.19 9.03 -12.85
N PHE A 34 3.49 8.92 -11.72
CA PHE A 34 3.90 8.11 -10.59
C PHE A 34 3.36 6.68 -10.65
N GLY A 35 2.35 6.42 -11.51
CA GLY A 35 1.72 5.11 -11.64
C GLY A 35 0.39 4.99 -10.91
N TYR A 36 -0.21 6.08 -10.42
CA TYR A 36 -1.56 6.10 -9.87
C TYR A 36 -2.62 6.29 -10.95
N ASN A 37 -3.71 5.53 -10.85
CA ASN A 37 -4.96 5.76 -11.56
C ASN A 37 -6.09 5.88 -10.55
N TYR A 38 -6.35 7.11 -10.07
CA TYR A 38 -7.36 7.38 -9.05
C TYR A 38 -8.77 7.00 -9.47
N ARG A 39 -9.09 7.11 -10.77
CA ARG A 39 -10.41 6.70 -11.29
C ARG A 39 -10.63 5.19 -11.15
N ALA A 40 -9.60 4.40 -11.45
CA ALA A 40 -9.63 2.95 -11.31
C ALA A 40 -9.29 2.48 -9.88
N ARG A 41 -8.80 3.37 -9.01
CA ARG A 41 -8.32 3.11 -7.65
C ARG A 41 -7.23 2.04 -7.61
N VAL A 42 -6.25 2.21 -8.49
CA VAL A 42 -5.09 1.33 -8.58
C VAL A 42 -3.81 2.14 -8.73
N PHE A 43 -2.73 1.57 -8.22
CA PHE A 43 -1.35 1.97 -8.47
C PHE A 43 -0.65 0.78 -9.10
N VAL A 44 0.10 1.01 -10.17
CA VAL A 44 0.95 -0.01 -10.80
C VAL A 44 2.22 0.66 -11.28
N GLY A 45 3.35 0.29 -10.70
CA GLY A 45 4.63 0.83 -11.11
C GLY A 45 5.76 0.49 -10.14
N PRO A 46 6.95 1.04 -10.41
CA PRO A 46 8.06 1.03 -9.47
C PRO A 46 7.67 1.71 -8.16
N ALA A 47 8.17 1.21 -7.05
CA ALA A 47 7.78 1.70 -5.74
C ALA A 47 8.25 3.14 -5.49
N ASP A 48 9.29 3.61 -6.19
CA ASP A 48 9.70 5.02 -6.28
C ASP A 48 8.53 5.97 -6.60
N GLY A 49 7.50 5.50 -7.31
CA GLY A 49 6.31 6.32 -7.58
C GLY A 49 5.38 6.52 -6.38
N VAL A 50 5.46 5.68 -5.34
CA VAL A 50 4.43 5.63 -4.28
C VAL A 50 4.44 6.86 -3.36
N ASP A 51 5.59 7.49 -3.17
CA ASP A 51 5.73 8.69 -2.34
C ASP A 51 5.59 9.99 -3.14
N ARG A 52 5.34 9.85 -4.45
CA ARG A 52 5.24 10.92 -5.44
C ARG A 52 6.52 11.73 -5.61
N ASN A 53 7.67 11.11 -5.38
CA ASN A 53 8.97 11.70 -5.60
C ASN A 53 9.88 10.72 -6.35
N LEU A 54 10.05 10.95 -7.66
CA LEU A 54 10.82 10.06 -8.52
C LEU A 54 12.33 10.32 -8.39
N ASP A 55 12.93 9.88 -7.29
CA ASP A 55 14.34 10.09 -6.95
C ASP A 55 15.17 8.80 -6.82
N GLY A 56 14.56 7.66 -7.14
CA GLY A 56 15.15 6.33 -7.02
C GLY A 56 15.06 5.76 -5.60
N THR A 57 14.24 6.36 -4.74
CA THR A 57 14.04 5.92 -3.36
C THR A 57 12.55 5.78 -3.06
N VAL A 58 12.24 5.02 -2.01
CA VAL A 58 10.89 4.99 -1.46
C VAL A 58 10.97 5.56 -0.05
N TRP A 59 10.42 6.74 0.16
CA TRP A 59 10.51 7.47 1.43
C TRP A 59 11.96 7.63 1.91
N GLY A 60 12.89 7.88 0.98
CA GLY A 60 14.32 8.04 1.26
C GLY A 60 15.11 6.72 1.37
N ASP A 61 14.47 5.56 1.26
CA ASP A 61 15.14 4.26 1.23
C ASP A 61 15.37 3.79 -0.22
N PRO A 62 16.62 3.74 -0.72
CA PRO A 62 16.92 3.29 -2.07
C PRO A 62 16.77 1.77 -2.24
N THR A 63 16.67 0.99 -1.15
CA THR A 63 16.63 -0.48 -1.19
C THR A 63 15.45 -0.99 -2.01
N TYR A 64 14.36 -0.24 -2.05
CA TYR A 64 13.11 -0.68 -2.63
C TYR A 64 12.65 0.15 -3.84
N GLY A 65 13.40 1.19 -4.25
CA GLY A 65 13.00 2.09 -5.35
C GLY A 65 12.66 1.37 -6.66
N ASN A 66 13.40 0.30 -6.97
CA ASN A 66 13.21 -0.51 -8.17
C ASN A 66 12.13 -1.58 -8.04
N ASP A 67 11.62 -1.84 -6.83
CA ASP A 67 10.63 -2.90 -6.63
C ASP A 67 9.33 -2.53 -7.32
N HIS A 68 8.58 -3.53 -7.78
CA HIS A 68 7.31 -3.29 -8.44
C HIS A 68 6.16 -3.45 -7.46
N LEU A 69 5.37 -2.39 -7.28
CA LEU A 69 4.20 -2.37 -6.43
C LEU A 69 2.93 -2.36 -7.28
N LYS A 70 2.00 -3.24 -6.93
CA LYS A 70 0.60 -3.16 -7.32
C LYS A 70 -0.22 -2.89 -6.07
N MET A 71 -0.92 -1.77 -6.05
CA MET A 71 -1.84 -1.45 -4.97
C MET A 71 -3.23 -1.18 -5.54
N SER A 72 -4.26 -1.63 -4.82
CA SER A 72 -5.65 -1.31 -5.14
C SER A 72 -6.38 -0.93 -3.87
N TRP A 73 -7.34 -0.01 -3.98
CA TRP A 73 -8.10 0.45 -2.82
C TRP A 73 -9.59 0.56 -3.12
N SER A 74 -10.37 0.50 -2.05
CA SER A 74 -11.82 0.59 -2.14
C SER A 74 -12.29 2.01 -2.43
N ARG A 75 -13.54 2.15 -2.87
CA ARG A 75 -14.16 3.47 -3.01
C ARG A 75 -14.22 4.22 -1.68
N ALA A 76 -14.54 3.53 -0.58
CA ALA A 76 -14.59 4.16 0.74
C ALA A 76 -13.21 4.65 1.20
N TRP A 77 -12.14 3.91 0.86
CA TRP A 77 -10.78 4.38 1.09
C TRP A 77 -10.47 5.65 0.31
N ASP A 78 -10.83 5.66 -0.98
CA ASP A 78 -10.60 6.78 -1.89
C ASP A 78 -11.32 8.05 -1.40
N GLU A 79 -12.62 7.92 -1.09
CA GLU A 79 -13.46 9.00 -0.59
C GLU A 79 -12.95 9.55 0.74
N ALA A 80 -12.54 8.69 1.67
CA ALA A 80 -12.02 9.15 2.96
C ALA A 80 -10.63 9.78 2.84
N ARG A 81 -9.70 9.14 2.12
CA ARG A 81 -8.30 9.56 2.04
C ARG A 81 -8.08 10.80 1.19
N PHE A 82 -8.82 10.93 0.08
CA PHE A 82 -8.58 11.96 -0.94
C PHE A 82 -9.73 12.97 -1.09
N HIS A 83 -10.93 12.66 -0.56
CA HIS A 83 -12.11 13.52 -0.72
C HIS A 83 -12.75 13.95 0.60
N GLY A 84 -12.14 13.61 1.74
CA GLY A 84 -12.56 14.08 3.07
C GLY A 84 -13.86 13.45 3.58
N ALA A 85 -14.30 12.32 3.03
CA ALA A 85 -15.40 11.55 3.59
C ALA A 85 -14.99 10.88 4.91
N ASN A 86 -15.98 10.40 5.66
CA ASN A 86 -15.72 9.61 6.86
C ASN A 86 -15.24 8.20 6.49
N TRP A 87 -14.20 7.74 7.18
CA TRP A 87 -13.80 6.33 7.16
C TRP A 87 -14.93 5.41 7.66
N ASN A 88 -14.98 4.20 7.12
CA ASN A 88 -15.97 3.17 7.47
C ASN A 88 -15.43 1.78 7.15
N CYS A 89 -16.16 0.71 7.54
CA CYS A 89 -15.72 -0.68 7.36
C CYS A 89 -15.49 -1.11 5.89
N ASP A 90 -15.99 -0.35 4.91
CA ASP A 90 -15.78 -0.65 3.49
C ASP A 90 -14.43 -0.11 2.99
N ALA A 91 -13.70 0.64 3.80
CA ALA A 91 -12.39 1.19 3.45
C ALA A 91 -11.30 0.12 3.58
N TRP A 92 -10.65 -0.20 2.46
CA TRP A 92 -9.56 -1.17 2.41
C TRP A 92 -8.53 -0.84 1.34
N THR A 93 -7.33 -1.38 1.49
CA THR A 93 -6.27 -1.41 0.47
C THR A 93 -5.59 -2.78 0.42
N ASP A 94 -5.24 -3.23 -0.79
CA ASP A 94 -4.50 -4.47 -1.09
C ASP A 94 -3.18 -4.09 -1.74
N ASN A 95 -2.07 -4.52 -1.16
CA ASN A 95 -0.72 -4.14 -1.57
C ASN A 95 0.05 -5.41 -1.92
N GLN A 96 0.51 -5.49 -3.17
CA GLN A 96 1.31 -6.60 -3.68
C GLN A 96 2.66 -6.05 -4.13
N TRP A 97 3.66 -6.30 -3.31
CA TRP A 97 5.03 -5.86 -3.47
C TRP A 97 5.88 -6.95 -4.10
N ASN A 98 6.67 -6.59 -5.12
CA ASN A 98 7.55 -7.52 -5.81
C ASN A 98 8.91 -6.91 -6.15
N GLY A 99 9.92 -7.20 -5.34
CA GLY A 99 11.34 -6.92 -5.58
C GLY A 99 12.09 -8.01 -6.34
N GLN A 100 11.41 -9.07 -6.82
CA GLN A 100 12.01 -10.09 -7.71
C GLN A 100 12.08 -9.57 -9.16
N VAL A 101 12.75 -8.44 -9.32
CA VAL A 101 13.01 -7.74 -10.59
C VAL A 101 14.50 -7.40 -10.68
N PRO A 102 15.05 -7.12 -11.88
CA PRO A 102 16.42 -6.64 -11.99
C PRO A 102 16.65 -5.43 -11.08
N ASP A 103 17.71 -5.47 -10.28
CA ASP A 103 18.09 -4.44 -9.30
C ASP A 103 17.04 -4.12 -8.22
N GLY A 104 16.08 -5.02 -7.98
CA GLY A 104 15.13 -4.95 -6.86
C GLY A 104 15.69 -5.54 -5.56
N SER A 105 14.93 -5.40 -4.48
CA SER A 105 15.28 -5.88 -3.13
C SER A 105 15.38 -7.39 -3.01
N GLY A 106 14.76 -8.13 -3.94
CA GLY A 106 14.58 -9.58 -3.84
C GLY A 106 13.48 -10.00 -2.86
N GLU A 107 12.69 -9.07 -2.31
CA GLU A 107 11.61 -9.38 -1.38
C GLU A 107 10.24 -9.37 -2.07
N THR A 108 9.32 -10.20 -1.58
CA THR A 108 7.91 -10.11 -1.97
C THR A 108 7.06 -9.98 -0.75
N TRP A 109 5.99 -9.19 -0.84
CA TRP A 109 5.04 -9.03 0.24
C TRP A 109 3.62 -8.85 -0.29
N HIS A 110 2.65 -9.39 0.45
CA HIS A 110 1.23 -9.14 0.21
C HIS A 110 0.57 -8.71 1.51
N TYR A 111 0.10 -7.47 1.54
CA TYR A 111 -0.68 -6.91 2.64
C TYR A 111 -2.12 -6.67 2.24
N ARG A 112 -3.04 -6.94 3.15
CA ARG A 112 -4.41 -6.46 3.10
C ARG A 112 -4.72 -5.68 4.36
N ILE A 113 -5.19 -4.47 4.17
CA ILE A 113 -5.41 -3.50 5.25
C ILE A 113 -6.85 -3.01 5.15
N VAL A 114 -7.53 -2.95 6.30
CA VAL A 114 -8.90 -2.44 6.42
C VAL A 114 -8.95 -1.36 7.49
N TRP A 115 -9.88 -0.42 7.37
CA TRP A 115 -10.20 0.48 8.46
C TRP A 115 -11.11 -0.20 9.49
N VAL A 116 -10.76 -0.04 10.76
CA VAL A 116 -11.51 -0.56 11.91
C VAL A 116 -11.92 0.56 12.87
N GLY A 117 -11.45 1.78 12.68
CA GLY A 117 -11.84 2.93 13.49
C GLY A 117 -11.10 3.03 14.82
N PRO A 118 -11.47 4.03 15.64
CA PRO A 118 -10.62 4.55 16.72
C PRO A 118 -10.42 3.61 17.90
N SER A 119 -11.08 2.44 17.89
CA SER A 119 -10.91 1.42 18.92
C SER A 119 -10.81 0.05 18.24
N PRO A 120 -9.64 -0.29 17.67
CA PRO A 120 -9.45 -1.38 16.73
C PRO A 120 -10.05 -2.71 17.20
N THR A 121 -9.58 -3.24 18.33
CA THR A 121 -9.98 -4.58 18.82
C THR A 121 -11.41 -4.67 19.34
N THR A 122 -12.10 -3.54 19.46
CA THR A 122 -13.54 -3.48 19.83
C THR A 122 -14.43 -3.07 18.66
N SER A 123 -13.85 -2.85 17.49
CA SER A 123 -14.56 -2.42 16.31
C SER A 123 -15.48 -3.52 15.76
N PRO A 124 -16.67 -3.18 15.27
CA PRO A 124 -17.46 -4.13 14.48
C PRO A 124 -16.80 -4.53 13.16
N CYS A 125 -15.80 -3.78 12.67
CA CYS A 125 -15.05 -4.13 11.46
C CYS A 125 -13.85 -5.05 11.75
N TRP A 126 -13.46 -5.20 13.02
CA TRP A 126 -12.29 -5.97 13.46
C TRP A 126 -12.42 -7.45 13.11
N ARG A 127 -11.29 -8.10 12.79
CA ARG A 127 -11.25 -9.51 12.46
C ARG A 127 -10.26 -10.26 13.34
N ASP A 128 -10.68 -11.45 13.77
CA ASP A 128 -9.82 -12.30 14.57
C ASP A 128 -8.64 -12.78 13.72
N GLY A 129 -7.41 -12.56 14.21
CA GLY A 129 -6.16 -12.96 13.56
C GLY A 129 -5.45 -11.85 12.77
N GLY A 130 -5.98 -10.62 12.76
CA GLY A 130 -5.25 -9.44 12.30
C GLY A 130 -4.51 -8.73 13.44
N TYR A 131 -3.80 -7.65 13.09
CA TYR A 131 -3.12 -6.78 14.06
C TYR A 131 -3.35 -5.30 13.73
N PRO A 132 -3.39 -4.41 14.75
CA PRO A 132 -3.70 -3.02 14.52
C PRO A 132 -2.47 -2.28 13.96
N ILE A 133 -2.72 -1.36 13.04
CA ILE A 133 -1.75 -0.39 12.52
C ILE A 133 -2.41 1.00 12.48
N TRP A 134 -1.61 2.06 12.53
CA TRP A 134 -2.06 3.45 12.33
C TRP A 134 -3.18 3.92 13.25
N GLY A 135 -3.32 3.31 14.43
CA GLY A 135 -4.36 3.63 15.40
C GLY A 135 -5.78 3.19 15.01
N GLU A 136 -6.15 3.22 13.73
CA GLU A 136 -7.51 2.97 13.24
C GLU A 136 -7.63 1.90 12.16
N PHE A 137 -6.54 1.21 11.84
CA PHE A 137 -6.48 0.23 10.75
C PHE A 137 -6.05 -1.13 11.26
N GLU A 138 -6.36 -2.17 10.50
CA GLU A 138 -6.01 -3.55 10.78
C GLU A 138 -5.36 -4.17 9.56
N VAL A 139 -4.24 -4.86 9.76
CA VAL A 139 -3.68 -5.78 8.77
C VAL A 139 -4.38 -7.12 8.93
N ILE A 140 -5.22 -7.47 7.97
CA ILE A 140 -5.97 -8.74 7.95
C ILE A 140 -5.20 -9.86 7.23
N MET A 141 -4.21 -9.50 6.41
CA MET A 141 -3.31 -10.43 5.74
C MET A 141 -1.94 -9.81 5.60
N SER A 142 -0.90 -10.57 5.95
CA SER A 142 0.48 -10.21 5.71
C SER A 142 1.30 -11.47 5.56
N HIS A 143 1.89 -11.64 4.38
CA HIS A 143 2.83 -12.72 4.11
C HIS A 143 3.80 -12.29 3.02
N GLY A 144 4.96 -12.94 2.95
CA GLY A 144 6.01 -12.53 2.03
C GLY A 144 7.16 -13.50 1.95
N THR A 145 8.12 -13.20 1.08
CA THR A 145 9.38 -13.93 0.98
C THR A 145 10.55 -12.97 1.17
N VAL A 146 11.43 -13.28 2.13
CA VAL A 146 12.67 -12.54 2.40
C VAL A 146 13.80 -13.55 2.54
N ALA A 147 14.95 -13.29 1.93
CA ALA A 147 16.11 -14.19 1.97
C ALA A 147 15.78 -15.66 1.62
N ASN A 148 14.85 -15.89 0.69
CA ASN A 148 14.32 -17.21 0.28
C ASN A 148 13.49 -17.96 1.32
N GLU A 149 13.09 -17.32 2.41
CA GLU A 149 12.17 -17.88 3.41
C GLU A 149 10.79 -17.22 3.29
N HIS A 150 9.73 -18.01 3.48
CA HIS A 150 8.35 -17.53 3.40
C HIS A 150 7.76 -17.31 4.80
N PHE A 151 7.17 -16.13 5.02
CA PHE A 151 6.65 -15.68 6.31
C PHE A 151 5.15 -15.40 6.23
N TRP A 152 4.46 -15.59 7.35
CA TRP A 152 3.06 -15.20 7.58
C TRP A 152 2.98 -14.44 8.90
N ASP A 153 2.62 -13.17 8.84
CA ASP A 153 2.47 -12.30 10.02
C ASP A 153 1.00 -12.11 10.41
N ALA A 154 0.08 -12.17 9.44
CA ALA A 154 -1.36 -12.10 9.68
C ALA A 154 -2.15 -12.98 8.73
N HIS A 155 -3.19 -13.61 9.26
CA HIS A 155 -4.15 -14.42 8.51
C HIS A 155 -5.50 -14.37 9.21
N ALA A 156 -6.14 -13.20 9.17
CA ALA A 156 -7.42 -12.99 9.83
C ALA A 156 -8.53 -13.82 9.18
N VAL A 157 -9.56 -14.17 9.94
CA VAL A 157 -10.71 -14.96 9.45
C VAL A 157 -11.98 -14.10 9.51
N PRO A 158 -12.53 -13.64 8.37
CA PRO A 158 -12.08 -13.84 6.99
C PRO A 158 -10.99 -12.85 6.53
N THR A 159 -10.12 -13.34 5.63
CA THR A 159 -9.00 -12.59 5.05
C THR A 159 -9.38 -11.79 3.79
N GLY A 160 -10.62 -11.93 3.32
CA GLY A 160 -11.14 -11.22 2.14
C GLY A 160 -11.91 -9.97 2.54
N PHE A 161 -11.98 -8.96 1.67
CA PHE A 161 -12.61 -7.67 1.99
C PHE A 161 -14.14 -7.74 2.19
N GLY A 162 -14.77 -8.89 1.97
CA GLY A 162 -16.22 -8.98 1.83
C GLY A 162 -16.66 -8.47 0.46
N GLY A 163 -17.79 -8.97 -0.03
CA GLY A 163 -18.41 -8.50 -1.27
C GLY A 163 -19.90 -8.26 -1.03
N PRO A 164 -20.56 -7.40 -1.83
CA PRO A 164 -22.01 -7.31 -1.81
C PRO A 164 -22.59 -8.70 -2.15
N ASN A 165 -23.49 -9.19 -1.30
CA ASN A 165 -24.36 -10.32 -1.65
C ASN A 165 -25.33 -9.92 -2.77
#